data_AF-A0A2V7G5P3-F1
#
_entry.id   AF-A0A2V7G5P3-F1
#
_cell.length_a   1.000
_cell.length_b   1.000
_cell.length_c   1.000
_cell.angle_alpha   90.00
_cell.angle_beta   90.00
_cell.angle_gamma   90.00
#
_symmetry.space_group_name_H-M   'P 1'
#
loop_
_entity.id
_entity.type
_entity.pdbx_description
1 polymer ?
#
loop_
_entity_poly.entity_id
_entity_poly.type
_entity_poly.pdbx_seq_one_letter_code
_entity_poly.pdbx_strand_id
1 'polypeptide(L)' 'MSDPIADLLTRIRNASRAEHEKVDIPASKLKVKISELLKDEGFIKNYRLIEDDKQGVLRVYLKYGVGNEKM' A
#
# COMPACT_ATOMS: atom_id res chain seq x y z
N MET A 1 -16.81 10.83 6.99
CA MET A 1 -15.60 10.41 6.26
C MET A 1 -14.66 9.81 7.30
N SER A 2 -14.55 8.48 7.31
CA SER A 2 -13.80 7.74 8.33
C SER A 2 -12.32 7.66 7.91
N ASP A 3 -11.45 7.58 8.91
CA ASP A 3 -9.99 7.72 8.88
C ASP A 3 -9.26 7.24 7.59
N PRO A 4 -8.57 8.15 6.86
CA PRO A 4 -7.78 7.82 5.67
C PRO A 4 -6.64 6.80 5.91
N ILE A 5 -6.15 6.67 7.14
CA ILE A 5 -5.12 5.70 7.50
C ILE A 5 -5.75 4.30 7.61
N ALA A 6 -6.91 4.20 8.26
CA ALA A 6 -7.67 2.95 8.32
C ALA A 6 -8.06 2.46 6.92
N ASP A 7 -8.44 3.35 6.00
CA ASP A 7 -8.69 3.02 4.59
C ASP A 7 -7.43 2.47 3.89
N LEU A 8 -6.27 3.12 4.06
CA LEU A 8 -4.99 2.65 3.53
C LEU A 8 -4.68 1.21 3.97
N LEU A 9 -4.70 0.95 5.28
CA LEU A 9 -4.39 -0.37 5.84
C LEU A 9 -5.40 -1.43 5.42
N THR A 10 -6.68 -1.06 5.36
CA THR A 10 -7.75 -1.96 4.92
C THR A 10 -7.57 -2.38 3.47
N ARG A 11 -7.21 -1.45 2.57
CA ARG A 11 -6.95 -1.76 1.15
C ARG A 11 -5.74 -2.66 0.97
N ILE A 12 -4.65 -2.40 1.69
CA ILE A 12 -3.45 -3.25 1.67
C ILE A 12 -3.79 -4.67 2.13
N ARG A 13 -4.49 -4.81 3.28
CA ARG A 13 -4.92 -6.12 3.80
C ARG A 13 -5.81 -6.88 2.82
N ASN A 14 -6.80 -6.20 2.24
CA ASN A 14 -7.74 -6.82 1.32
C ASN A 14 -7.04 -7.26 0.01
N ALA A 15 -6.14 -6.44 -0.53
CA ALA A 15 -5.35 -6.79 -1.71
C ALA A 15 -4.39 -7.95 -1.42
N SER A 16 -3.79 -7.99 -0.21
CA SER A 16 -2.95 -9.11 0.24
C SER A 16 -3.75 -10.41 0.27
N ARG A 17 -4.95 -10.40 0.88
CA ARG A 17 -5.85 -11.56 0.93
C ARG A 17 -6.36 -12.02 -0.44
N ALA A 18 -6.50 -11.09 -1.38
CA ALA A 18 -6.91 -11.37 -2.75
C ALA A 18 -5.73 -11.75 -3.67
N GLU A 19 -4.52 -11.92 -3.11
CA GLU A 19 -3.31 -12.29 -3.85
C GLU A 19 -2.96 -11.32 -5.01
N HIS A 20 -3.30 -10.04 -4.85
CA HIS A 20 -2.95 -9.02 -5.83
C HIS A 20 -1.48 -8.62 -5.74
N GLU A 21 -0.81 -8.46 -6.88
CA GLU A 21 0.58 -7.96 -6.87
C GLU A 21 0.72 -6.51 -6.37
N LYS A 22 -0.35 -5.71 -6.53
CA LYS A 22 -0.35 -4.27 -6.21
C LYS A 22 -1.74 -3.74 -5.87
N VAL A 23 -1.79 -2.61 -5.18
CA VAL A 23 -3.01 -1.85 -4.89
C VAL A 23 -2.81 -0.35 -5.09
N ASP A 24 -3.81 0.31 -5.67
CA ASP A 24 -3.82 1.74 -5.92
C ASP A 24 -4.72 2.47 -4.91
N ILE A 25 -4.16 3.52 -4.29
CA ILE A 25 -4.78 4.25 -3.19
C ILE A 25 -4.60 5.74 -3.47
N PRO A 26 -5.61 6.60 -3.23
CA PRO A 26 -5.43 8.03 -3.36
C PRO A 26 -4.31 8.53 -2.46
N ALA A 27 -3.35 9.27 -3.05
CA ALA A 27 -2.14 9.66 -2.36
C ALA A 27 -2.39 10.78 -1.34
N SER A 28 -1.56 10.80 -0.31
CA SER A 28 -1.41 11.91 0.61
C SER A 28 -0.01 11.86 1.23
N LYS A 29 0.51 13.00 1.70
CA LYS A 29 1.83 13.05 2.33
C LYS A 29 1.98 12.03 3.47
N LEU A 30 0.92 11.84 4.26
CA LEU A 30 0.93 10.89 5.37
C LEU A 30 0.94 9.43 4.89
N LYS A 31 0.13 9.08 3.89
CA LYS A 31 0.08 7.71 3.34
C LYS A 31 1.40 7.31 2.67
N VAL A 32 2.09 8.28 2.06
CA VAL A 32 3.43 8.07 1.49
C VAL A 32 4.43 7.73 2.59
N LYS A 33 4.50 8.51 3.67
CA LYS A 33 5.39 8.24 4.82
C LYS A 33 5.10 6.90 5.50
N ILE A 34 3.82 6.53 5.63
CA ILE A 34 3.45 5.22 6.17
C ILE A 34 3.93 4.11 5.24
N SER A 35 3.76 4.27 3.92
CA SER A 35 4.21 3.27 2.95
C SER A 35 5.72 3.16 2.86
N GLU A 36 6.44 4.26 3.10
CA GLU A 36 7.89 4.26 3.28
C GLU A 36 8.30 3.42 4.49
N LEU A 37 7.70 3.66 5.66
CA LEU A 37 7.97 2.85 6.85
C LEU A 37 7.64 1.36 6.63
N LEU A 38 6.50 1.05 6.01
CA LEU A 38 6.11 -0.33 5.71
C LEU A 38 7.10 -1.02 4.76
N LYS A 39 7.73 -0.27 3.86
CA LYS A 39 8.76 -0.79 2.97
C LYS A 39 10.06 -1.05 3.74
N ASP A 40 10.47 -0.09 4.58
CA ASP A 40 11.73 -0.18 5.35
C ASP A 40 11.70 -1.33 6.35
N GLU A 41 10.56 -1.56 7.00
CA GLU A 41 10.30 -2.72 7.87
C GLU A 41 10.07 -4.03 7.08
N GLY A 42 10.00 -3.96 5.75
CA GLY A 42 9.93 -5.13 4.88
C GLY A 42 8.54 -5.78 4.76
N PHE A 43 7.47 -5.10 5.17
CA PHE A 43 6.07 -5.55 5.05
C PHE A 43 5.52 -5.45 3.62
N ILE A 44 5.97 -4.44 2.86
CA ILE A 44 5.63 -4.30 1.44
C ILE A 44 6.89 -4.42 0.58
N LYS A 45 6.73 -4.78 -0.70
CA LYS A 45 7.86 -4.94 -1.62
C LYS A 45 8.40 -3.57 -2.04
N ASN A 46 7.51 -2.66 -2.41
CA ASN A 46 7.85 -1.29 -2.80
C ASN A 46 6.58 -0.42 -2.87
N TYR A 47 6.75 0.87 -3.07
CA TYR A 47 5.65 1.78 -3.45
C TYR A 47 6.09 2.74 -4.56
N ARG A 48 5.13 3.34 -5.26
CA ARG A 48 5.35 4.39 -6.25
C ARG A 48 4.28 5.46 -6.16
N LEU A 49 4.68 6.72 -6.19
CA LEU A 49 3.78 7.83 -6.40
C LEU A 49 3.61 8.04 -7.91
N ILE A 50 2.36 8.05 -8.36
CA ILE A 50 1.98 8.33 -9.74
C ILE A 50 1.23 9.65 -9.70
N GLU A 51 1.74 10.65 -10.40
CA GLU A 51 1.05 11.93 -10.54
C GLU A 51 -0.17 11.75 -11.43
N ASP A 52 -1.29 12.33 -11.01
CA ASP A 52 -2.50 12.50 -11.80
C ASP A 52 -2.92 13.98 -11.74
N ASP A 53 -3.86 14.40 -12.58
CA ASP A 53 -4.39 15.78 -12.58
C ASP A 53 -5.22 16.11 -11.30
N LYS A 54 -5.08 15.32 -10.23
CA LYS A 54 -5.82 15.44 -8.97
C LYS A 54 -4.84 15.45 -7.78
N GLN A 55 -4.85 14.38 -6.97
CA GLN A 55 -4.13 14.30 -5.70
C GLN A 55 -2.97 13.29 -5.73
N GLY A 56 -2.74 12.69 -6.89
CA GLY A 56 -1.84 11.57 -7.09
C GLY A 56 -2.41 10.23 -6.64
N VAL A 57 -1.81 9.17 -7.16
CA VAL A 57 -2.09 7.77 -6.80
C VAL A 57 -0.84 7.17 -6.17
N LEU A 58 -1.02 6.63 -4.97
CA LEU A 58 -0.03 5.81 -4.30
C LEU A 58 -0.27 4.36 -4.68
N ARG A 59 0.64 3.80 -5.48
CA ARG A 59 0.67 2.39 -5.85
C ARG A 59 1.58 1.63 -4.90
N VAL A 60 1.01 0.69 -4.15
CA VAL A 60 1.74 -0.17 -3.22
C VAL A 60 1.90 -1.55 -3.84
N TYR A 61 3.14 -2.06 -3.90
CA TYR A 61 3.47 -3.40 -4.37
C TYR A 61 3.59 -4.35 -3.18
N LEU A 62 2.78 -5.40 -3.17
CA LEU A 62 2.72 -6.34 -2.06
C LEU A 62 3.89 -7.33 -2.13
N LYS A 63 4.34 -7.77 -0.95
CA LYS A 63 5.37 -8.78 -0.79
C LYS A 63 4.69 -10.08 -0.39
N TYR A 64 5.10 -11.17 -1.03
CA TYR A 64 4.69 -12.53 -0.69
C TYR A 64 5.96 -13.35 -0.46
N GLY A 65 6.00 -14.12 0.63
CA GLY A 65 7.07 -15.10 0.87
C GLY A 65 6.98 -16.29 -0.10
N VAL A 66 8.09 -16.99 -0.30
CA VAL A 66 8.10 -18.26 -1.04
C VAL A 66 7.30 -19.28 -0.22
N GLY A 67 6.05 -19.52 -0.60
CA GLY A 67 5.17 -20.50 0.07
C GLY A 67 3.98 -19.94 0.85
N ASN A 68 3.46 -18.75 0.50
CA ASN A 68 2.26 -18.19 1.15
C ASN A 68 2.39 -18.03 2.67
N GLU A 69 3.61 -17.87 3.20
CA GLU A 69 3.79 -17.37 4.56
C GLU A 69 3.32 -15.91 4.59
N LYS A 70 2.08 -15.77 5.05
CA LYS A 70 1.48 -14.50 5.44
C LYS A 70 2.29 -14.00 6.63
N MET A 71 3.08 -12.96 6.42
CA MET A 71 3.55 -12.11 7.52
C MET A 71 2.35 -11.44 8.18
#